data_AF-A0A9Q3HPA7-F1
#
_entry.id   AF-A0A9Q3HPA7-F1
#
_cell.length_a   1.000
_cell.length_b   1.000
_cell.length_c   1.000
_cell.angle_alpha   90.00
_cell.angle_beta   90.00
_cell.angle_gamma   90.00
#
_symmetry.space_group_name_H-M   'P 1'
#
loop_
_entity.id
_entity.type
_entity.pdbx_description
1 polymer ?
#
loop_
_entity_poly.entity_id
_entity_poly.type
_entity_poly.pdbx_seq_one_letter_code
_entity_poly.pdbx_strand_id
1 'polypeptide(L)'
;MGDRDLKFRSSLWTNLHRFFGTKLSFFTEYHPQTVGMAERMIQNLDKMIRRVCAYGLELKDSDGLTHDWCTLIPALELAYMMSVHSSTGQTPAMLEKRWNPRLPADTLRKDLIYIHPTA
;
A
#
# COMPACT_ATOMS: atom_id res chain seq x y z
N MET A 1 -1.75 -15.11 6.13
CA MET A 1 -0.65 -14.89 7.10
C MET A 1 -1.10 -13.82 8.06
N GLY A 2 -1.30 -14.13 9.33
CA GLY A 2 -1.84 -13.21 10.33
C GLY A 2 -1.19 -13.37 11.70
N ASP A 3 -1.38 -12.37 12.56
CA ASP A 3 -0.94 -12.39 13.97
C ASP A 3 -1.85 -13.31 14.80
N ARG A 4 -1.36 -13.86 15.91
CA ARG A 4 -2.11 -14.71 16.85
C ARG A 4 -3.10 -13.93 17.72
N ASP A 5 -3.32 -12.64 17.44
CA ASP A 5 -4.34 -11.85 18.10
C ASP A 5 -5.71 -12.56 18.01
N LEU A 6 -6.46 -12.55 19.13
CA LEU A 6 -7.75 -13.23 19.27
C LEU A 6 -8.74 -12.84 18.17
N LYS A 7 -8.61 -11.61 17.64
CA LYS A 7 -9.40 -11.09 16.52
C LYS A 7 -9.25 -11.92 15.25
N PHE A 8 -8.06 -12.43 14.94
CA PHE A 8 -7.78 -13.25 13.75
C PHE A 8 -7.91 -14.75 14.01
N ARG A 9 -8.09 -15.16 15.27
CA ARG A 9 -8.29 -16.55 15.69
C ARG A 9 -9.76 -16.92 15.90
N SER A 10 -10.69 -16.01 15.61
CA SER A 10 -12.12 -16.28 15.79
C SER A 10 -12.62 -17.35 14.81
N SER A 11 -13.68 -18.05 15.20
CA SER A 11 -14.36 -19.03 14.34
C SER A 11 -14.81 -18.41 13.01
N LEU A 12 -15.13 -17.11 13.02
CA LEU A 12 -15.48 -16.34 11.83
C LEU A 12 -14.36 -16.35 10.79
N TRP A 13 -13.12 -16.02 11.17
CA TRP A 13 -11.99 -16.02 10.22
C TRP A 13 -11.66 -17.41 9.70
N THR A 14 -11.75 -18.42 10.57
CA THR A 14 -11.51 -19.82 10.15
C THR A 14 -12.54 -20.28 9.12
N ASN A 15 -13.82 -19.96 9.34
CA ASN A 15 -14.90 -20.28 8.41
C ASN A 15 -14.79 -19.47 7.11
N LEU A 16 -14.41 -18.20 7.18
CA LEU A 16 -14.23 -17.34 6.02
C LEU A 16 -13.09 -17.85 5.12
N HIS A 17 -11.94 -18.19 5.69
CA HIS A 17 -10.83 -18.77 4.93
C HIS A 17 -11.20 -20.12 4.30
N ARG A 18 -11.93 -20.97 5.04
CA ARG A 18 -12.47 -22.24 4.49
C ARG A 18 -13.43 -22.00 3.33
N PHE A 19 -14.30 -20.98 3.41
CA PHE A 19 -15.23 -20.63 2.34
C PHE A 19 -14.50 -20.17 1.07
N PHE A 20 -13.48 -19.32 1.21
CA PHE A 20 -12.66 -18.86 0.07
C PHE A 20 -11.60 -19.88 -0.38
N GLY A 21 -11.55 -21.09 0.21
CA GLY A 21 -10.58 -22.12 -0.14
C GLY A 21 -9.12 -21.75 0.18
N THR A 22 -8.90 -20.74 1.02
CA THR A 22 -7.56 -20.25 1.37
C THR A 22 -7.11 -20.85 2.70
N LYS A 23 -5.81 -21.18 2.82
CA LYS A 23 -5.23 -21.67 4.07
C LYS A 23 -4.75 -20.49 4.91
N LEU A 24 -5.32 -20.32 6.10
CA LEU A 24 -4.83 -19.36 7.07
C LEU A 24 -3.62 -19.95 7.81
N SER A 25 -2.42 -19.44 7.48
CA SER A 25 -1.21 -19.69 8.25
C SER A 25 -1.01 -18.59 9.30
N PHE A 26 -0.84 -19.00 10.56
CA PHE A 26 -0.43 -18.13 11.66
C PHE A 26 1.07 -18.24 11.85
N PHE A 27 1.77 -17.12 12.02
CA PHE A 27 3.18 -17.18 12.36
C PHE A 27 3.33 -17.56 13.84
N THR A 28 3.99 -18.68 14.12
CA THR A 28 4.30 -19.13 15.49
C THR A 28 5.58 -18.54 16.04
N GLU A 29 6.48 -18.12 15.15
CA GLU A 29 7.76 -17.51 15.49
C GLU A 29 7.88 -16.18 14.76
N TYR A 30 8.55 -15.24 15.42
CA TYR A 30 8.97 -13.97 14.85
C TYR A 30 9.76 -14.30 13.56
N HIS A 31 9.10 -14.20 12.40
CA HIS A 31 9.73 -14.28 11.09
C HIS A 31 10.01 -12.84 10.66
N PRO A 32 11.14 -12.24 11.07
CA PRO A 32 11.44 -10.82 10.89
C PRO A 32 11.46 -10.42 9.41
N GLN A 33 11.62 -11.39 8.51
CA GLN A 33 11.64 -11.15 7.08
C GLN A 33 10.25 -10.81 6.55
N THR A 34 9.26 -11.70 6.68
CA THR A 34 7.91 -11.49 6.13
C THR A 34 7.10 -10.52 6.99
N VAL A 35 7.13 -10.70 8.31
CA VAL A 35 6.40 -9.82 9.25
C VAL A 35 7.03 -8.43 9.26
N GLY A 36 8.36 -8.33 9.32
CA GLY A 36 9.05 -7.04 9.29
C GLY A 36 8.98 -6.32 7.94
N MET A 37 8.78 -7.03 6.81
CA MET A 37 8.46 -6.37 5.53
C MET A 37 7.07 -5.74 5.56
N ALA A 38 6.06 -6.47 6.04
CA ALA A 38 4.71 -5.94 6.19
C ALA A 38 4.64 -4.77 7.19
N GLU A 39 5.31 -4.89 8.34
CA GLU A 39 5.39 -3.81 9.34
C GLU A 39 6.07 -2.56 8.79
N ARG A 40 7.19 -2.71 8.05
CA ARG A 40 7.85 -1.57 7.40
C ARG A 40 6.96 -0.90 6.35
N MET A 41 6.20 -1.68 5.59
CA MET A 41 5.21 -1.15 4.66
C MET A 41 4.13 -0.35 5.40
N ILE A 42 3.55 -0.91 6.47
CA ILE A 42 2.52 -0.24 7.28
C ILE A 42 3.07 1.05 7.90
N GLN A 43 4.30 1.04 8.45
CA GLN A 43 4.95 2.23 8.99
C GLN A 43 5.22 3.30 7.92
N ASN A 44 5.59 2.90 6.71
CA ASN A 44 5.78 3.85 5.61
C ASN A 44 4.44 4.47 5.19
N LEU A 45 3.37 3.68 5.09
CA LEU A 45 2.03 4.18 4.80
C LEU A 45 1.54 5.15 5.89
N ASP A 46 1.73 4.82 7.17
CA ASP A 46 1.41 5.72 8.29
C ASP A 46 2.17 7.04 8.20
N LYS A 47 3.47 7.01 7.90
CA LYS A 47 4.28 8.23 7.67
C LYS A 47 3.77 9.05 6.49
N MET A 48 3.39 8.40 5.39
CA MET A 48 2.85 9.09 4.22
C MET A 48 1.49 9.74 4.55
N ILE A 49 0.58 9.03 5.22
CA ILE A 49 -0.70 9.57 5.69
C ILE A 49 -0.47 10.77 6.60
N ARG A 50 0.38 10.65 7.62
CA ARG A 50 0.68 11.77 8.54
C ARG A 50 1.21 13.00 7.80
N ARG A 51 2.09 12.80 6.82
CA ARG A 51 2.61 13.91 6.01
C ARG A 51 1.52 14.55 5.17
N VAL A 52 0.65 13.78 4.54
CA VAL A 52 -0.44 14.35 3.74
C VAL A 52 -1.48 15.04 4.64
N CYS A 53 -1.82 14.48 5.79
CA CYS A 53 -2.74 15.10 6.75
C CYS A 53 -2.17 16.40 7.35
N ALA A 54 -0.84 16.49 7.52
CA ALA A 54 -0.18 17.68 8.06
C ALA A 54 0.13 18.74 6.99
N TYR A 55 0.40 18.33 5.74
CA TYR A 55 0.96 19.21 4.70
C TYR A 55 0.17 19.27 3.38
N GLY A 56 -0.78 18.37 3.11
CA GLY A 56 -1.59 18.34 1.87
C GLY A 56 -3.06 18.73 2.10
N LEU A 57 -3.92 18.65 1.11
CA LEU A 57 -4.08 19.59 -0.01
C LEU A 57 -5.46 20.24 0.20
N GLU A 58 -5.51 21.56 0.37
CA GLU A 58 -6.71 22.44 0.36
C GLU A 58 -7.82 22.20 1.41
N LEU A 59 -7.94 21.02 2.02
CA LEU A 59 -8.95 20.67 3.00
C LEU A 59 -8.36 20.74 4.41
N LYS A 60 -8.06 21.95 4.88
CA LYS A 60 -7.69 22.19 6.28
C LYS A 60 -8.93 22.62 7.05
N ASP A 61 -9.28 21.86 8.07
CA ASP A 61 -10.31 22.27 9.03
C ASP A 61 -9.79 23.42 9.92
N SER A 62 -10.59 23.92 10.86
CA SER A 62 -10.20 25.03 11.76
C SER A 62 -8.84 24.86 12.45
N ASP A 63 -8.43 23.60 12.66
CA ASP A 63 -7.20 23.23 13.37
C ASP A 63 -6.00 23.01 12.43
N GLY A 64 -6.15 23.28 11.13
CA GLY A 64 -5.06 23.22 10.15
C GLY A 64 -4.70 21.81 9.64
N LEU A 65 -5.49 20.80 10.01
CA LEU A 65 -5.30 19.38 9.65
C LEU A 65 -6.39 18.89 8.69
N THR A 66 -6.02 17.95 7.82
CA THR A 66 -6.99 17.19 7.00
C THR A 66 -7.39 15.91 7.72
N HIS A 67 -8.65 15.84 8.16
CA HIS A 67 -9.20 14.68 8.87
C HIS A 67 -9.74 13.59 7.93
N ASP A 68 -9.97 13.91 6.65
CA ASP A 68 -10.44 12.95 5.65
C ASP A 68 -9.27 12.21 4.99
N TRP A 69 -8.58 11.38 5.77
CA TRP A 69 -7.48 10.55 5.27
C TRP A 69 -7.97 9.40 4.38
N CYS A 70 -9.25 9.02 4.49
CA CYS A 70 -9.87 7.95 3.70
C CYS A 70 -9.90 8.27 2.21
N THR A 71 -10.23 9.51 1.84
CA THR A 71 -10.23 9.95 0.43
C THR A 71 -8.83 10.07 -0.15
N LEU A 72 -7.82 10.17 0.70
CA LEU A 72 -6.40 10.23 0.31
C LEU A 72 -5.78 8.85 0.09
N ILE A 73 -6.40 7.77 0.59
CA ILE A 73 -5.88 6.39 0.49
C ILE A 73 -5.55 6.01 -0.98
N PRO A 74 -6.43 6.22 -1.98
CA PRO A 74 -6.13 5.83 -3.36
C PRO A 74 -4.93 6.58 -3.95
N ALA A 75 -4.77 7.87 -3.61
CA ALA A 75 -3.64 8.66 -4.06
C ALA A 75 -2.32 8.21 -3.40
N LEU A 76 -2.37 7.88 -2.11
CA LEU A 76 -1.25 7.32 -1.35
C LEU A 76 -0.83 5.95 -1.85
N GLU A 77 -1.78 5.07 -2.17
CA GLU A 77 -1.53 3.76 -2.77
C GLU A 77 -0.81 3.92 -4.11
N LEU A 78 -1.29 4.81 -4.98
CA LEU A 78 -0.65 5.09 -6.26
C LEU A 78 0.78 5.62 -6.08
N ALA A 79 0.98 6.58 -5.17
CA ALA A 79 2.30 7.12 -4.86
C ALA A 79 3.26 6.04 -4.34
N TYR A 80 2.77 5.13 -3.49
CA TYR A 80 3.55 4.00 -3.00
C TYR A 80 3.89 3.00 -4.12
N MET A 81 2.89 2.62 -4.93
CA MET A 81 3.06 1.70 -6.06
C MET A 81 4.07 2.20 -7.10
N MET A 82 4.22 3.52 -7.23
CA MET A 82 5.15 4.18 -8.15
C MET A 82 6.50 4.55 -7.51
N SER A 83 6.66 4.41 -6.20
CA SER A 83 7.91 4.72 -5.53
C SER A 83 8.92 3.61 -5.74
N VAL A 84 10.14 3.95 -6.16
CA VAL A 84 11.21 2.96 -6.32
C VAL A 84 11.70 2.53 -4.93
N HIS A 85 11.68 1.23 -4.67
CA HIS A 85 12.16 0.68 -3.40
C HIS A 85 13.68 0.48 -3.47
N SER A 86 14.40 1.01 -2.49
CA SER A 86 15.87 0.93 -2.41
C SER A 86 16.40 -0.51 -2.38
N SER A 87 15.64 -1.45 -1.82
CA SER A 87 16.00 -2.86 -1.74
C SER A 87 15.95 -3.60 -3.09
N THR A 88 15.10 -3.14 -4.01
CA THR A 88 14.78 -3.85 -5.25
C THR A 88 15.13 -3.06 -6.50
N GLY A 89 15.39 -1.75 -6.37
CA GLY A 89 15.68 -0.86 -7.50
C GLY A 89 14.52 -0.67 -8.48
N GLN A 90 13.34 -1.21 -8.16
CA GLN A 90 12.14 -1.17 -8.99
C GLN A 90 10.94 -0.68 -8.17
N THR A 91 9.91 -0.22 -8.88
CA THR A 91 8.62 0.12 -8.28
C THR A 91 7.84 -1.16 -7.95
N PRO A 92 7.04 -1.17 -6.86
CA PRO A 92 6.15 -2.29 -6.58
C PRO A 92 5.24 -2.66 -7.75
N ALA A 93 4.73 -1.68 -8.49
CA ALA A 93 3.88 -1.92 -9.66
C ALA A 93 4.61 -2.69 -10.78
N MET A 94 5.90 -2.42 -11.01
CA MET A 94 6.71 -3.19 -11.96
C MET A 94 6.94 -4.64 -11.51
N LEU A 95 7.12 -4.88 -10.22
CA LEU A 95 7.33 -6.22 -9.69
C LEU A 95 6.07 -7.06 -9.68
N GLU A 96 4.93 -6.46 -9.33
CA GLU A 96 3.65 -7.16 -9.18
C GLU A 96 2.88 -7.25 -10.49
N LYS A 97 2.75 -6.12 -11.19
CA LYS A 97 1.88 -5.98 -12.36
C LYS A 97 2.66 -5.90 -13.67
N ARG A 98 3.99 -5.74 -13.63
CA ARG A 98 4.89 -5.55 -14.79
C ARG A 98 4.62 -4.28 -15.61
N TRP A 99 3.91 -3.30 -15.04
CA TRP A 99 3.70 -2.00 -15.65
C TRP A 99 3.54 -0.91 -14.58
N ASN A 100 3.86 0.33 -14.94
CA ASN A 100 3.62 1.49 -14.11
C ASN A 100 2.42 2.30 -14.63
N PRO A 101 1.48 2.70 -13.77
CA PRO A 101 0.40 3.59 -14.16
C PRO A 101 0.93 4.97 -14.57
N ARG A 102 0.33 5.54 -15.63
CA ARG A 102 0.67 6.87 -16.12
C ARG A 102 0.06 7.94 -15.21
N LEU A 103 0.87 8.86 -14.73
CA LEU A 103 0.42 10.03 -13.99
C LEU A 103 0.05 11.17 -14.95
N PRO A 104 -0.82 12.10 -14.53
CA PRO A 104 -1.05 13.35 -15.26
C PRO A 104 0.25 14.11 -15.57
N ALA A 105 1.22 14.07 -14.64
CA ALA A 105 2.53 14.67 -14.81
C ALA A 105 3.37 14.00 -15.93
N ASP A 106 3.18 12.72 -16.19
CA ASP A 106 3.89 12.00 -17.28
C ASP A 106 3.39 12.44 -18.66
N THR A 107 2.15 12.93 -18.75
CA THR A 107 1.61 13.51 -19.98
C THR A 107 2.35 14.80 -20.40
N LEU A 108 2.94 15.51 -19.43
CA LEU A 108 3.73 16.72 -19.67
C LEU A 108 5.19 16.41 -20.06
N ARG A 109 5.69 15.20 -19.73
CA ARG A 109 7.00 14.70 -20.17
C ARG A 109 6.85 13.80 -21.40
N LYS A 110 7.06 14.40 -22.58
CA LYS A 110 6.94 13.71 -23.89
C LYS A 110 8.05 12.68 -24.18
N ASP A 111 8.97 12.46 -23.24
CA ASP A 111 10.22 11.71 -23.38
C ASP A 111 10.20 10.31 -22.74
N LEU A 112 9.12 9.91 -22.04
CA LEU A 112 9.01 8.59 -21.43
C LEU A 112 8.34 7.57 -22.37
N ILE A 113 9.16 6.85 -23.13
CA ILE A 113 8.73 5.70 -23.93
C ILE A 113 8.68 4.47 -23.03
N TYR A 114 7.48 4.02 -22.66
CA TYR A 114 7.20 2.59 -22.56
C TYR A 114 5.71 2.29 -22.80
N ILE A 115 5.47 1.38 -23.75
CA ILE A 115 4.20 1.16 -24.44
C ILE A 115 3.45 0.02 -23.73
N HIS A 116 2.14 0.21 -23.47
CA HIS A 116 1.23 -0.85 -23.04
C HIS A 116 0.60 -1.54 -24.27
N PRO A 117 0.50 -2.88 -24.32
CA PRO A 117 0.04 -3.64 -25.49
C PRO A 117 -1.50 -3.65 -25.69
N THR A 118 -2.21 -2.60 -25.26
CA THR A 118 -3.69 -2.56 -25.41
C THR A 118 -4.23 -1.14 -25.60
N ALA A 119 -3.38 -0.24 -26.11
CA ALA A 119 -3.86 0.96 -26.77
C ALA A 119 -4.54 0.59 -28.09
#